data_AF-A0A1C5L5J5-F1
#
_entry.id   AF-A0A1C5L5J5-F1
#
_cell.length_a   1.000
_cell.length_b   1.000
_cell.length_c   1.000
_cell.angle_alpha   90.00
_cell.angle_beta   90.00
_cell.angle_gamma   90.00
#
_symmetry.space_group_name_H-M   'P 1'
#
loop_
_entity.id
_entity.type
_entity.pdbx_description
1 polymer ?
#
loop_
_entity_poly.entity_id
_entity_poly.type
_entity_poly.pdbx_seq_one_letter_code
_entity_poly.pdbx_strand_id
1 'polypeptide(L)'
;MKTKKNIKSIAALFLCVILMLTAGCAKGTEKEQTAGTTSGKALAEMNDIPADGIITKEQFQSVAGKEQKVQFKGTTEDGITYVWTYDCAKIQNPEDQNLKIDFTQENLEEIKKQANDANDALQMTMHGKGVICVPTLEVTLPQSWESNAAYLVKEQDGKLAKMSDVTVTNDKESTTLVMTVTSLDGDCYVIGGVTEEQNKGADAANQSSKKKDGKEQSQETQEESENATDSADADVSENAADENGENPAEENNDAGQDAGNDKKENGQKADAKDPGGDAADQEDTASASNTCTISISCATILDNMDNLKSSKAEFVPSDGWILAPTEVEFTEGESVHDVLQRVCKEASIQMESSFTPAYNSAYVEGINNLYEFDCGELSGWMFSVNGWYPNYGCSKYTVNAGDEICWVYTCNLGKDVGDNSMY
;
A
#
# COMPACT_ATOMS: atom_id res chain seq x y z
N MET A 1 39.56 23.89 -22.54
CA MET A 1 38.31 24.57 -22.11
C MET A 1 37.37 23.50 -21.55
N LYS A 2 36.60 23.78 -20.50
CA LYS A 2 35.58 22.85 -19.97
C LYS A 2 34.19 23.41 -20.29
N THR A 3 33.38 22.69 -21.07
CA THR A 3 31.98 23.02 -21.34
C THR A 3 31.11 22.37 -20.26
N LYS A 4 30.49 23.17 -19.38
CA LYS A 4 29.46 22.65 -18.47
C LYS A 4 28.20 22.33 -19.27
N LYS A 5 27.62 21.15 -19.08
CA LYS A 5 26.29 20.79 -19.57
C LYS A 5 25.30 21.18 -18.47
N ASN A 6 24.46 22.19 -18.70
CA ASN A 6 23.49 22.65 -17.70
C ASN A 6 22.31 21.68 -17.66
N ILE A 7 22.20 20.91 -16.58
CA ILE A 7 20.96 20.19 -16.24
C ILE A 7 20.03 21.22 -15.58
N LYS A 8 18.77 21.29 -16.05
CA LYS A 8 17.70 22.04 -15.38
C LYS A 8 16.89 21.05 -14.57
N SER A 9 16.99 21.10 -13.25
CA SER A 9 16.02 20.40 -12.39
C SER A 9 14.66 21.07 -12.54
N ILE A 10 13.62 20.29 -12.82
CA ILE A 10 12.23 20.74 -12.77
C ILE A 10 11.74 20.47 -11.35
N ALA A 11 11.85 21.47 -10.48
CA ALA A 11 11.26 21.42 -9.14
C ALA A 11 9.78 21.80 -9.25
N ALA A 12 8.88 20.86 -8.92
CA ALA A 12 7.46 21.14 -8.79
C ALA A 12 7.20 21.97 -7.52
N LEU A 13 6.69 23.18 -7.67
CA LEU A 13 6.69 24.19 -6.60
C LEU A 13 5.40 24.15 -5.75
N PHE A 14 5.26 23.16 -4.87
CA PHE A 14 4.20 23.13 -3.85
C PHE A 14 4.52 24.07 -2.68
N LEU A 15 4.40 25.39 -2.92
CA LEU A 15 4.64 26.42 -1.91
C LEU A 15 3.32 26.90 -1.27
N CYS A 16 2.81 26.15 -0.30
CA CYS A 16 1.68 26.59 0.55
C CYS A 16 2.17 27.59 1.61
N VAL A 17 2.09 28.89 1.31
CA VAL A 17 2.56 29.95 2.21
C VAL A 17 1.61 30.12 3.42
N ILE A 18 1.92 29.46 4.54
CA ILE A 18 1.24 29.71 5.82
C ILE A 18 1.83 30.97 6.48
N LEU A 19 1.20 32.11 6.21
CA LEU A 19 1.53 33.39 6.83
C LEU A 19 1.02 33.45 8.28
N MET A 20 1.89 33.16 9.25
CA MET A 20 1.57 33.41 10.67
C MET A 20 1.44 34.91 10.94
N LEU A 21 0.27 35.36 11.38
CA LEU A 21 0.05 36.70 11.91
C LEU A 21 -0.22 36.65 13.42
N THR A 22 0.68 37.27 14.18
CA THR A 22 0.67 37.26 15.65
C THR A 22 -0.31 38.27 16.26
N ALA A 23 -0.89 37.89 17.40
CA ALA A 23 -1.35 38.78 18.47
C ALA A 23 -2.43 39.85 18.13
N GLY A 24 -3.70 39.43 18.18
CA GLY A 24 -4.85 40.33 18.33
C GLY A 24 -5.55 40.13 19.70
N CYS A 25 -5.30 41.01 20.67
CA CYS A 25 -5.89 40.89 22.00
C CYS A 25 -7.40 41.24 22.01
N ALA A 26 -8.27 40.25 22.24
CA ALA A 26 -9.68 40.46 22.53
C ALA A 26 -10.10 39.64 23.77
N LYS A 27 -10.68 40.30 24.78
CA LYS A 27 -11.21 39.62 25.98
C LYS A 27 -12.58 39.01 25.67
N GLY A 28 -12.66 37.68 25.64
CA GLY A 28 -13.90 36.91 25.68
C GLY A 28 -13.97 36.10 26.97
N THR A 29 -15.10 36.10 27.66
CA THR A 29 -15.28 35.39 28.93
C THR A 29 -15.25 33.87 28.74
N GLU A 30 -14.43 33.19 29.54
CA GLU A 30 -14.42 31.74 29.64
C GLU A 30 -15.80 31.20 30.06
N LYS A 31 -16.21 30.10 29.42
CA LYS A 31 -17.01 29.07 30.08
C LYS A 31 -16.27 27.76 29.92
N GLU A 32 -15.69 27.32 31.02
CA GLU A 32 -15.23 25.96 31.23
C GLU A 32 -16.38 25.00 30.88
N GLN A 33 -16.17 24.14 29.88
CA GLN A 33 -17.11 23.10 29.51
C GLN A 33 -16.37 21.76 29.51
N THR A 34 -16.75 20.92 30.47
CA THR A 34 -16.10 19.66 30.82
C THR A 34 -16.01 18.68 29.65
N ALA A 35 -14.97 17.85 29.67
CA ALA A 35 -14.76 16.77 28.71
C ALA A 35 -16.02 15.92 28.49
N GLY A 36 -16.35 15.68 27.22
CA GLY A 36 -17.47 14.87 26.78
C GLY A 36 -17.29 14.46 25.32
N THR A 37 -17.48 13.17 25.04
CA THR A 37 -17.22 12.54 23.74
C THR A 37 -18.00 13.20 22.60
N THR A 38 -17.31 13.97 21.74
CA THR A 38 -17.91 14.60 20.56
C THR A 38 -18.00 13.64 19.36
N SER A 39 -18.79 12.58 19.53
CA SER A 39 -19.27 11.79 18.40
C SER A 39 -20.05 12.69 17.42
N GLY A 40 -19.78 12.57 16.12
CA GLY A 40 -20.62 13.14 15.06
C GLY A 40 -20.40 14.61 14.69
N LYS A 41 -19.27 15.24 15.02
CA LYS A 41 -18.90 16.53 14.40
C LYS A 41 -18.22 16.30 13.05
N ALA A 42 -18.78 16.86 11.98
CA ALA A 42 -18.18 16.82 10.65
C ALA A 42 -16.80 17.51 10.65
N LEU A 43 -15.86 16.96 9.88
CA LEU A 43 -14.50 17.46 9.76
C LEU A 43 -14.46 18.83 9.06
N ALA A 44 -13.53 19.69 9.50
CA ALA A 44 -13.14 20.88 8.78
C ALA A 44 -11.99 20.57 7.80
N GLU A 45 -11.62 21.55 6.96
CA GLU A 45 -10.44 21.48 6.10
C GLU A 45 -9.14 21.31 6.91
N MET A 46 -9.05 21.94 8.08
CA MET A 46 -7.94 21.82 9.03
C MET A 46 -8.50 21.57 10.44
N ASN A 47 -7.95 20.56 11.13
CA ASN A 47 -8.39 20.07 12.43
C ASN A 47 -7.16 19.86 13.34
N ASP A 48 -7.32 20.04 14.64
CA ASP A 48 -6.31 19.57 15.62
C ASP A 48 -6.51 18.08 15.89
N ILE A 49 -5.42 17.33 16.10
CA ILE A 49 -5.47 15.91 16.50
C ILE A 49 -5.99 15.81 17.96
N PRO A 50 -7.00 14.97 18.24
CA PRO A 50 -7.48 14.73 19.61
C PRO A 50 -6.41 14.19 20.56
N ALA A 51 -6.61 14.33 21.87
CA ALA A 51 -5.61 13.96 22.88
C ALA A 51 -5.37 12.44 23.00
N ASP A 52 -6.32 11.61 22.54
CA ASP A 52 -6.17 10.16 22.39
C ASP A 52 -5.63 9.76 20.99
N GLY A 53 -5.51 10.73 20.08
CA GLY A 53 -5.05 10.57 18.70
C GLY A 53 -6.12 10.13 17.70
N ILE A 54 -7.33 9.76 18.15
CA ILE A 54 -8.29 9.01 17.34
C ILE A 54 -9.20 9.95 16.55
N ILE A 55 -9.20 9.81 15.22
CA ILE A 55 -10.23 10.33 14.33
C ILE A 55 -11.18 9.17 13.99
N THR A 56 -12.47 9.32 14.26
CA THR A 56 -13.41 8.18 14.19
C THR A 56 -13.89 7.88 12.77
N LYS A 57 -14.36 6.64 12.57
CA LYS A 57 -15.05 6.17 11.36
C LYS A 57 -16.16 7.12 10.91
N GLU A 58 -16.97 7.65 11.83
CA GLU A 58 -18.04 8.60 11.48
C GLU A 58 -17.49 9.95 10.97
N GLN A 59 -16.35 10.39 11.48
CA GLN A 59 -15.71 11.63 11.03
C GLN A 59 -15.20 11.48 9.59
N PHE A 60 -14.47 10.41 9.28
CA PHE A 60 -14.07 10.12 7.90
C PHE A 60 -15.26 9.80 6.98
N GLN A 61 -16.26 9.07 7.46
CA GLN A 61 -17.50 8.82 6.72
C GLN A 61 -18.26 10.11 6.38
N SER A 62 -18.11 11.17 7.16
CA SER A 62 -18.68 12.49 6.87
C SER A 62 -18.02 13.21 5.68
N VAL A 63 -16.83 12.78 5.24
CA VAL A 63 -16.06 13.39 4.13
C VAL A 63 -15.72 12.44 2.97
N ALA A 64 -15.79 11.13 3.17
CA ALA A 64 -15.45 10.11 2.18
C ALA A 64 -16.17 10.28 0.82
N GLY A 65 -15.45 10.00 -0.26
CA GLY A 65 -15.93 10.12 -1.65
C GLY A 65 -16.17 11.57 -2.11
N LYS A 66 -15.52 12.57 -1.49
CA LYS A 66 -15.68 14.00 -1.86
C LYS A 66 -14.38 14.60 -2.37
N GLU A 67 -14.50 15.42 -3.40
CA GLU A 67 -13.45 16.25 -4.00
C GLU A 67 -12.96 17.37 -3.06
N GLN A 68 -12.26 16.99 -1.99
CA GLN A 68 -11.65 17.88 -1.01
C GLN A 68 -10.51 17.17 -0.28
N LYS A 69 -9.66 17.94 0.39
CA LYS A 69 -8.69 17.41 1.36
C LYS A 69 -9.10 17.80 2.77
N VAL A 70 -8.72 16.97 3.75
CA VAL A 70 -8.79 17.32 5.17
C VAL A 70 -7.43 17.12 5.83
N GLN A 71 -7.09 18.01 6.74
CA GLN A 71 -5.82 18.02 7.44
C GLN A 71 -6.01 17.86 8.95
N PHE A 72 -5.05 17.18 9.58
CA PHE A 72 -5.00 16.95 11.01
C PHE A 72 -3.63 17.32 11.56
N LYS A 73 -3.57 18.31 12.45
CA LYS A 73 -2.32 18.83 13.02
C LYS A 73 -2.03 18.27 14.41
N GLY A 74 -0.83 17.77 14.59
CA GLY A 74 -0.22 17.49 15.89
C GLY A 74 0.91 18.47 16.24
N THR A 75 1.24 18.56 17.52
CA THR A 75 2.40 19.32 18.04
C THR A 75 2.86 18.68 19.35
N THR A 76 4.15 18.46 19.51
CA THR A 76 4.77 17.82 20.68
C THR A 76 5.30 18.86 21.68
N GLU A 77 5.68 18.41 22.88
CA GLU A 77 6.26 19.30 23.92
C GLU A 77 7.66 19.82 23.57
N ASP A 78 8.45 19.08 22.78
CA ASP A 78 9.77 19.49 22.27
C ASP A 78 9.68 20.39 21.03
N GLY A 79 8.48 20.61 20.49
CA GLY A 79 8.22 21.58 19.42
C GLY A 79 8.22 21.02 17.99
N ILE A 80 8.28 19.70 17.82
CA ILE A 80 7.98 19.06 16.53
C ILE A 80 6.50 19.32 16.21
N THR A 81 6.22 19.72 14.97
CA THR A 81 4.85 19.86 14.46
C THR A 81 4.65 18.93 13.29
N TYR A 82 3.45 18.38 13.14
CA TYR A 82 3.14 17.47 12.04
C TYR A 82 1.72 17.65 11.53
N VAL A 83 1.51 17.40 10.24
CA VAL A 83 0.23 17.53 9.56
C VAL A 83 0.00 16.31 8.67
N TRP A 84 -1.00 15.51 9.03
CA TRP A 84 -1.57 14.51 8.14
C TRP A 84 -2.51 15.21 7.14
N THR A 85 -2.43 14.85 5.86
CA THR A 85 -3.31 15.33 4.80
C THR A 85 -3.94 14.14 4.09
N TYR A 86 -5.26 13.99 4.24
CA TYR A 86 -6.06 12.96 3.58
C TYR A 86 -6.74 13.51 2.33
N ASP A 87 -6.72 12.72 1.25
CA ASP A 87 -7.49 12.95 0.04
C ASP A 87 -8.85 12.22 0.17
N CYS A 88 -9.92 12.99 0.37
CA CYS A 88 -11.23 12.44 0.73
C CYS A 88 -11.90 11.68 -0.42
N ALA A 89 -11.52 11.94 -1.68
CA ALA A 89 -12.03 11.21 -2.83
C ALA A 89 -11.53 9.74 -2.83
N LYS A 90 -10.35 9.50 -2.25
CA LYS A 90 -9.72 8.18 -2.17
C LYS A 90 -10.19 7.32 -0.98
N ILE A 91 -10.96 7.89 -0.04
CA ILE A 91 -11.52 7.13 1.09
C ILE A 91 -12.78 6.39 0.62
N GLN A 92 -12.68 5.06 0.46
CA GLN A 92 -13.81 4.20 0.05
C GLN A 92 -14.42 3.40 1.22
N ASN A 93 -13.59 2.90 2.15
CA ASN A 93 -14.03 2.25 3.39
C ASN A 93 -13.47 3.03 4.61
N PRO A 94 -14.24 3.97 5.19
CA PRO A 94 -13.82 4.74 6.37
C PRO A 94 -13.73 3.85 7.60
N GLU A 95 -12.72 4.05 8.44
CA GLU A 95 -12.49 3.35 9.71
C GLU A 95 -11.87 4.33 10.72
N ASP A 96 -11.70 3.91 11.98
CA ASP A 96 -10.98 4.71 12.97
C ASP A 96 -9.49 4.81 12.57
N GLN A 97 -8.88 5.98 12.71
CA GLN A 97 -7.44 6.17 12.50
C GLN A 97 -6.86 6.88 13.72
N ASN A 98 -5.86 6.25 14.35
CA ASN A 98 -5.05 6.93 15.35
C ASN A 98 -3.92 7.66 14.65
N LEU A 99 -4.00 8.99 14.66
CA LEU A 99 -3.06 9.89 13.98
C LEU A 99 -1.98 10.44 14.92
N LYS A 100 -1.98 10.04 16.20
CA LYS A 100 -0.91 10.42 17.13
C LYS A 100 0.38 9.71 16.76
N ILE A 101 1.45 10.50 16.68
CA ILE A 101 2.84 10.04 16.53
C ILE A 101 3.59 10.46 17.79
N ASP A 102 4.32 9.54 18.42
CA ASP A 102 5.39 9.88 19.36
C ASP A 102 6.74 9.84 18.61
N PHE A 103 7.56 10.86 18.80
CA PHE A 103 8.83 11.03 18.10
C PHE A 103 10.02 10.81 19.04
N THR A 104 11.10 10.22 18.54
CA THR A 104 12.40 10.26 19.22
C THR A 104 13.56 10.37 18.24
N GLN A 105 14.65 10.97 18.71
CA GLN A 105 15.92 11.14 18.00
C GLN A 105 17.09 10.53 18.81
N GLU A 106 16.79 9.86 19.92
CA GLU A 106 17.78 9.23 20.79
C GLU A 106 18.02 7.76 20.39
N ASN A 107 19.25 7.27 20.59
CA ASN A 107 19.65 5.86 20.41
C ASN A 107 19.58 5.29 18.97
N LEU A 108 19.36 6.13 17.95
CA LEU A 108 19.16 5.70 16.55
C LEU A 108 20.45 5.34 15.77
N GLU A 109 21.60 5.25 16.43
CA GLU A 109 22.90 5.03 15.76
C GLU A 109 23.01 3.64 15.10
N GLU A 110 22.29 2.62 15.60
CA GLU A 110 22.22 1.31 14.93
C GLU A 110 21.33 1.36 13.67
N ILE A 111 20.22 2.09 13.71
CA ILE A 111 19.35 2.34 12.55
C ILE A 111 20.13 3.08 11.46
N LYS A 112 20.86 4.15 11.81
CA LYS A 112 21.74 4.88 10.87
C LYS A 112 22.79 3.96 10.22
N LYS A 113 23.41 3.09 11.01
CA LYS A 113 24.43 2.15 10.53
C LYS A 113 23.85 1.09 9.59
N GLN A 114 22.67 0.54 9.90
CA GLN A 114 21.94 -0.33 8.96
C GLN A 114 21.59 0.40 7.67
N ALA A 115 21.21 1.68 7.78
CA ALA A 115 21.01 2.61 6.69
C ALA A 115 22.33 3.15 6.06
N ASN A 116 23.39 2.32 6.03
CA ASN A 116 24.68 2.61 5.38
C ASN A 116 25.31 3.95 5.84
N ASP A 117 25.40 4.08 7.18
CA ASP A 117 25.94 5.23 7.91
C ASP A 117 25.26 6.57 7.54
N ALA A 118 23.92 6.57 7.64
CA ALA A 118 23.07 7.75 7.47
C ALA A 118 23.43 8.89 8.45
N ASN A 119 23.35 10.14 8.00
CA ASN A 119 23.66 11.34 8.77
C ASN A 119 22.63 11.56 9.89
N ASP A 120 21.37 11.72 9.48
CA ASP A 120 20.25 12.09 10.33
C ASP A 120 19.26 10.92 10.48
N ALA A 121 18.55 10.86 11.60
CA ALA A 121 17.50 9.87 11.83
C ALA A 121 16.42 10.41 12.77
N LEU A 122 15.17 9.99 12.52
CA LEU A 122 13.99 10.26 13.35
C LEU A 122 13.17 8.98 13.46
N GLN A 123 12.92 8.49 14.68
CA GLN A 123 11.96 7.43 14.93
C GLN A 123 10.58 8.03 15.18
N MET A 124 9.57 7.35 14.65
CA MET A 124 8.16 7.73 14.65
C MET A 124 7.35 6.51 15.08
N THR A 125 6.96 6.48 16.35
CA THR A 125 6.11 5.44 16.92
C THR A 125 4.65 5.77 16.60
N MET A 126 4.01 4.91 15.82
CA MET A 126 2.63 5.04 15.34
C MET A 126 1.70 4.11 16.13
N HIS A 127 0.48 4.59 16.45
CA HIS A 127 -0.44 3.94 17.40
C HIS A 127 -1.79 3.50 16.80
N GLY A 128 -1.88 3.43 15.47
CA GLY A 128 -3.04 2.97 14.70
C GLY A 128 -2.79 1.63 14.00
N LYS A 129 -3.51 1.39 12.90
CA LYS A 129 -3.40 0.19 12.04
C LYS A 129 -3.74 0.56 10.59
N GLY A 130 -3.01 -0.01 9.62
CA GLY A 130 -3.22 0.23 8.19
C GLY A 130 -3.29 1.71 7.79
N VAL A 131 -3.93 2.02 6.65
CA VAL A 131 -4.49 3.34 6.32
C VAL A 131 -5.77 3.18 5.46
N ILE A 132 -6.78 4.03 5.67
CA ILE A 132 -8.06 4.03 4.90
C ILE A 132 -7.94 4.59 3.47
N CYS A 133 -6.91 5.40 3.24
CA CYS A 133 -6.30 5.75 1.96
C CYS A 133 -4.90 6.30 2.29
N VAL A 134 -3.93 6.27 1.36
CA VAL A 134 -2.57 6.77 1.62
C VAL A 134 -2.58 8.28 1.89
N PRO A 135 -2.31 8.77 3.11
CA PRO A 135 -2.16 10.19 3.38
C PRO A 135 -0.78 10.70 2.93
N THR A 136 -0.68 12.03 2.79
CA THR A 136 0.61 12.72 2.89
C THR A 136 0.83 13.11 4.35
N LEU A 137 2.04 12.90 4.86
CA LEU A 137 2.49 13.39 6.16
C LEU A 137 3.58 14.43 5.96
N GLU A 138 3.38 15.61 6.54
CA GLU A 138 4.39 16.66 6.70
C GLU A 138 4.83 16.69 8.17
N VAL A 139 6.13 16.59 8.43
CA VAL A 139 6.72 16.75 9.77
C VAL A 139 7.71 17.90 9.72
N THR A 140 7.60 18.89 10.60
CA THR A 140 8.58 19.98 10.76
C THR A 140 9.27 19.89 12.11
N LEU A 141 10.58 19.68 12.07
CA LEU A 141 11.48 19.59 13.20
C LEU A 141 12.01 20.98 13.60
N PRO A 142 12.16 21.30 14.91
CA PRO A 142 12.68 22.58 15.40
C PRO A 142 14.23 22.68 15.34
N GLN A 143 14.84 22.03 14.34
CA GLN A 143 16.27 22.09 14.05
C GLN A 143 16.53 21.78 12.57
N SER A 144 17.64 22.28 12.02
CA SER A 144 18.09 21.91 10.66
C SER A 144 18.89 20.61 10.69
N TRP A 145 18.52 19.68 9.82
CA TRP A 145 19.32 18.51 9.43
C TRP A 145 20.46 18.91 8.46
N GLU A 146 21.47 18.03 8.33
CA GLU A 146 22.47 18.15 7.25
C GLU A 146 21.97 17.48 5.96
N SER A 147 21.15 16.43 6.10
CA SER A 147 20.61 15.60 5.02
C SER A 147 19.79 16.37 4.01
N ASN A 148 19.86 15.94 2.74
CA ASN A 148 19.13 16.53 1.62
C ASN A 148 18.29 15.51 0.83
N ALA A 149 18.44 14.22 1.12
CA ALA A 149 17.60 13.13 0.65
C ALA A 149 17.33 12.18 1.82
N ALA A 150 16.09 11.71 1.97
CA ALA A 150 15.70 10.80 3.04
C ALA A 150 14.68 9.77 2.55
N TYR A 151 14.59 8.63 3.25
CA TYR A 151 13.58 7.60 3.04
C TYR A 151 12.82 7.33 4.35
N LEU A 152 11.53 7.01 4.24
CA LEU A 152 10.76 6.42 5.32
C LEU A 152 10.96 4.91 5.24
N VAL A 153 11.38 4.31 6.35
CA VAL A 153 11.68 2.88 6.46
C VAL A 153 11.01 2.26 7.69
N LYS A 154 10.77 0.96 7.65
CA LYS A 154 10.24 0.16 8.77
C LYS A 154 11.00 -1.16 8.85
N GLU A 155 11.18 -1.70 10.05
CA GLU A 155 11.90 -2.95 10.21
C GLU A 155 11.04 -4.15 9.77
N GLN A 156 11.60 -5.01 8.93
CA GLN A 156 11.03 -6.27 8.47
C GLN A 156 12.15 -7.33 8.51
N ASP A 157 11.93 -8.43 9.25
CA ASP A 157 12.87 -9.55 9.44
C ASP A 157 14.32 -9.13 9.74
N GLY A 158 14.50 -8.15 10.63
CA GLY A 158 15.82 -7.64 11.05
C GLY A 158 16.52 -6.78 10.00
N LYS A 159 15.78 -6.17 9.07
CA LYS A 159 16.29 -5.23 8.05
C LYS A 159 15.36 -4.02 7.92
N LEU A 160 15.91 -2.88 7.54
CA LEU A 160 15.13 -1.69 7.18
C LEU A 160 14.57 -1.82 5.76
N ALA A 161 13.26 -2.03 5.64
CA ALA A 161 12.53 -1.99 4.37
C ALA A 161 12.04 -0.58 4.07
N LYS A 162 12.14 -0.13 2.81
CA LYS A 162 11.68 1.19 2.37
C LYS A 162 10.16 1.21 2.19
N MET A 163 9.51 2.19 2.82
CA MET A 163 8.08 2.49 2.66
C MET A 163 7.84 3.58 1.61
N SER A 164 8.59 4.68 1.65
CA SER A 164 8.41 5.82 0.73
C SER A 164 9.65 6.73 0.64
N ASP A 165 9.68 7.56 -0.39
CA ASP A 165 10.64 8.67 -0.51
C ASP A 165 10.20 9.86 0.36
N VAL A 166 11.16 10.54 0.98
CA VAL A 166 10.93 11.72 1.83
C VAL A 166 11.57 12.94 1.18
N THR A 167 10.73 13.94 0.86
CA THR A 167 11.20 15.26 0.43
C THR A 167 11.70 16.02 1.64
N VAL A 168 12.98 16.41 1.64
CA VAL A 168 13.63 17.14 2.72
C VAL A 168 13.79 18.61 2.33
N THR A 169 13.30 19.53 3.16
CA THR A 169 13.48 20.99 2.99
C THR A 169 14.08 21.57 4.27
N ASN A 170 15.31 22.09 4.18
CA ASN A 170 16.03 22.65 5.33
C ASN A 170 16.07 24.18 5.27
N ASP A 171 15.53 24.80 6.31
CA ASP A 171 15.75 26.20 6.67
C ASP A 171 16.84 26.31 7.75
N LYS A 172 17.25 27.53 8.11
CA LYS A 172 18.37 27.74 9.06
C LYS A 172 18.15 27.17 10.47
N GLU A 173 16.90 27.00 10.87
CA GLU A 173 16.47 26.70 12.23
C GLU A 173 15.49 25.52 12.28
N SER A 174 15.16 24.90 11.14
CA SER A 174 14.13 23.86 11.02
C SER A 174 14.28 23.02 9.75
N THR A 175 13.82 21.78 9.82
CA THR A 175 13.74 20.85 8.68
C THR A 175 12.32 20.34 8.53
N THR A 176 11.76 20.45 7.32
CA THR A 176 10.46 19.90 6.95
C THR A 176 10.67 18.64 6.09
N LEU A 177 9.98 17.57 6.47
CA LEU A 177 10.01 16.24 5.90
C LEU A 177 8.61 15.93 5.35
N VAL A 178 8.47 15.72 4.04
CA VAL A 178 7.18 15.40 3.40
C VAL A 178 7.24 14.02 2.76
N MET A 179 6.31 13.14 3.12
CA MET A 179 6.30 11.73 2.74
C MET A 179 4.88 11.17 2.58
N THR A 180 4.75 10.01 1.93
CA THR A 180 3.54 9.17 2.03
C THR A 180 3.73 8.09 3.09
N VAL A 181 2.63 7.64 3.70
CA VAL A 181 2.65 6.59 4.74
C VAL A 181 1.63 5.52 4.39
N THR A 182 2.01 4.24 4.45
CA THR A 182 1.16 3.11 4.05
C THR A 182 0.64 2.27 5.22
N SER A 183 1.15 2.47 6.45
CA SER A 183 0.60 1.88 7.67
C SER A 183 0.80 2.79 8.90
N LEU A 184 -0.13 2.72 9.86
CA LEU A 184 -0.13 3.54 11.10
C LEU A 184 0.27 2.75 12.36
N ASP A 185 0.92 1.60 12.22
CA ASP A 185 1.30 0.72 13.33
C ASP A 185 2.81 0.70 13.60
N GLY A 186 3.20 0.69 14.88
CA GLY A 186 4.57 0.38 15.31
C GLY A 186 5.59 1.47 15.00
N ASP A 187 6.87 1.12 15.08
CA ASP A 187 7.98 2.02 14.80
C ASP A 187 8.32 2.06 13.32
N CYS A 188 8.36 3.28 12.77
CA CYS A 188 9.00 3.59 11.50
C CYS A 188 10.05 4.69 11.69
N TYR A 189 10.94 4.84 10.73
CA TYR A 189 12.10 5.73 10.83
C TYR A 189 12.24 6.55 9.54
N VAL A 190 12.46 7.86 9.67
CA VAL A 190 13.03 8.65 8.58
C VAL A 190 14.54 8.61 8.71
N ILE A 191 15.22 8.08 7.69
CA ILE A 191 16.68 8.03 7.58
C ILE A 191 17.16 9.06 6.54
N GLY A 192 18.10 9.92 6.93
CA GLY A 192 18.60 11.02 6.11
C GLY A 192 20.07 10.88 5.71
N GLY A 193 20.39 11.22 4.46
CA GLY A 193 21.74 11.29 3.94
C GLY A 193 22.00 12.57 3.16
N VAL A 194 23.29 12.89 2.99
CA VAL A 194 23.74 14.03 2.15
C VAL A 194 23.97 13.65 0.68
N THR A 195 23.82 12.36 0.35
CA THR A 195 23.85 11.81 -1.01
C THR A 195 22.84 10.66 -1.16
N GLU A 196 22.31 10.47 -2.38
CA GLU A 196 21.46 9.32 -2.73
C GLU A 196 22.14 7.96 -2.49
N GLU A 197 23.48 7.91 -2.42
CA GLU A 197 24.21 6.66 -2.20
C GLU A 197 24.23 6.20 -0.75
N GLN A 198 24.10 7.12 0.21
CA GLN A 198 24.08 6.78 1.63
C GLN A 198 22.79 6.05 2.01
N ASN A 199 21.64 6.36 1.40
CA ASN A 199 20.36 5.76 1.81
C ASN A 199 20.10 4.36 1.22
N LYS A 200 20.97 3.84 0.33
CA LYS A 200 20.77 2.60 -0.45
C LYS A 200 20.71 1.31 0.39
N GLY A 201 21.03 1.36 1.69
CA GLY A 201 20.86 0.23 2.60
C GLY A 201 19.42 -0.29 2.66
N ALA A 202 18.43 0.61 2.56
CA ALA A 202 17.01 0.26 2.64
C ALA A 202 16.44 -0.35 1.34
N ASP A 203 16.82 0.18 0.18
CA ASP A 203 16.35 -0.36 -1.12
C ASP A 203 16.78 -1.84 -1.31
N ALA A 204 17.91 -2.24 -0.72
CA ALA A 204 18.43 -3.60 -0.80
C ALA A 204 17.56 -4.63 -0.05
N ALA A 205 16.83 -4.23 1.00
CA ALA A 205 15.92 -5.12 1.72
C ALA A 205 14.72 -5.51 0.82
N ASN A 206 14.07 -4.52 0.22
CA ASN A 206 12.94 -4.68 -0.71
C ASN A 206 13.32 -5.48 -1.98
N GLN A 207 14.62 -5.55 -2.33
CA GLN A 207 15.12 -6.38 -3.44
C GLN A 207 15.57 -7.79 -3.02
N SER A 208 15.55 -8.15 -1.73
CA SER A 208 16.01 -9.48 -1.29
C SER A 208 15.07 -10.64 -1.67
N SER A 209 13.83 -10.33 -2.11
CA SER A 209 12.91 -11.23 -2.80
C SER A 209 13.13 -11.33 -4.32
N LYS A 210 13.98 -10.48 -4.91
CA LYS A 210 14.22 -10.38 -6.37
C LYS A 210 15.56 -10.98 -6.82
N LYS A 211 16.36 -11.61 -5.93
CA LYS A 211 17.58 -12.35 -6.33
C LYS A 211 18.09 -13.33 -5.27
N LYS A 212 18.01 -14.64 -5.56
CA LYS A 212 18.65 -15.71 -4.76
C LYS A 212 19.25 -16.82 -5.63
N ASP A 213 19.84 -16.40 -6.75
CA ASP A 213 20.37 -17.29 -7.78
C ASP A 213 21.77 -17.86 -7.44
N GLY A 214 21.95 -19.15 -7.74
CA GLY A 214 23.12 -19.54 -8.55
C GLY A 214 24.53 -19.50 -7.95
N LYS A 215 24.71 -19.95 -6.70
CA LYS A 215 25.89 -20.68 -6.19
C LYS A 215 27.14 -20.76 -7.11
N GLU A 216 28.28 -20.22 -6.66
CA GLU A 216 29.60 -20.75 -7.02
C GLU A 216 30.41 -21.12 -5.76
N GLN A 217 31.26 -22.14 -5.87
CA GLN A 217 31.76 -22.92 -4.74
C GLN A 217 33.28 -23.08 -4.80
N SER A 218 33.98 -22.72 -3.72
CA SER A 218 35.36 -23.16 -3.47
C SER A 218 35.50 -23.63 -2.02
N GLN A 219 36.34 -24.63 -1.80
CA GLN A 219 36.49 -25.34 -0.53
C GLN A 219 37.84 -25.01 0.10
N GLU A 220 37.91 -25.02 1.43
CA GLU A 220 38.95 -25.82 2.10
C GLU A 220 38.46 -26.34 3.46
N THR A 221 39.04 -27.47 3.88
CA THR A 221 38.65 -28.33 5.01
C THR A 221 39.55 -27.99 6.24
N GLN A 222 39.50 -28.51 7.49
CA GLN A 222 39.05 -29.82 8.01
C GLN A 222 39.00 -29.87 9.56
N GLU A 223 38.01 -30.58 10.14
CA GLU A 223 37.94 -31.30 11.47
C GLU A 223 38.39 -30.59 12.78
N GLU A 224 38.07 -30.99 14.03
CA GLU A 224 37.53 -32.21 14.69
C GLU A 224 36.31 -31.86 15.61
N SER A 225 35.24 -32.67 15.73
CA SER A 225 34.93 -33.74 16.76
C SER A 225 34.72 -33.22 18.23
N GLU A 226 33.86 -33.73 19.13
CA GLU A 226 32.99 -34.94 19.31
C GLU A 226 31.68 -34.55 20.09
N ASN A 227 30.69 -35.41 20.46
CA ASN A 227 29.91 -36.48 19.79
C ASN A 227 28.96 -37.24 20.81
N ALA A 228 27.65 -36.91 20.91
CA ALA A 228 26.60 -37.70 21.64
C ALA A 228 25.18 -37.20 21.27
N THR A 229 24.09 -37.94 20.95
CA THR A 229 23.48 -39.23 21.40
C THR A 229 23.01 -39.21 22.87
N ASP A 230 21.81 -39.64 23.30
CA ASP A 230 20.69 -40.39 22.70
C ASP A 230 19.38 -40.02 23.52
N SER A 231 18.12 -40.46 23.34
CA SER A 231 17.43 -41.58 22.65
C SER A 231 16.00 -41.14 22.17
N ALA A 232 15.04 -42.06 21.99
CA ALA A 232 13.62 -41.80 21.63
C ALA A 232 12.60 -42.62 22.46
N ASP A 233 11.34 -42.14 22.56
CA ASP A 233 10.06 -42.86 22.81
C ASP A 233 8.91 -41.81 22.72
N ALA A 234 7.64 -42.02 22.30
CA ALA A 234 6.77 -43.17 21.99
C ALA A 234 5.71 -43.59 23.05
N ASP A 235 4.56 -42.89 23.07
CA ASP A 235 3.17 -43.38 23.34
C ASP A 235 2.21 -42.18 23.02
N VAL A 236 1.05 -42.21 22.32
CA VAL A 236 -0.08 -43.18 22.08
C VAL A 236 -1.31 -42.92 22.99
N SER A 237 -2.51 -43.27 22.49
CA SER A 237 -3.87 -43.08 23.04
C SER A 237 -4.48 -41.67 22.85
N GLU A 238 -5.17 -41.37 21.74
CA GLU A 238 -6.54 -41.82 21.36
C GLU A 238 -7.69 -41.23 22.22
N ASN A 239 -8.66 -40.62 21.53
CA ASN A 239 -10.08 -41.02 21.55
C ASN A 239 -10.78 -40.52 20.28
N ALA A 240 -11.60 -41.37 19.65
CA ALA A 240 -12.63 -41.01 18.66
C ALA A 240 -14.00 -40.90 19.37
N ALA A 241 -15.16 -40.55 18.79
CA ALA A 241 -15.57 -40.17 17.42
C ALA A 241 -16.61 -39.01 17.54
N ASP A 242 -17.74 -38.79 16.84
CA ASP A 242 -18.59 -39.38 15.75
C ASP A 242 -19.60 -38.23 15.37
N GLU A 243 -20.27 -38.08 14.21
CA GLU A 243 -20.15 -38.59 12.83
C GLU A 243 -21.07 -37.70 11.92
N ASN A 244 -20.73 -37.52 10.63
CA ASN A 244 -21.65 -37.20 9.50
C ASN A 244 -22.41 -35.84 9.39
N GLY A 245 -22.91 -35.56 8.16
CA GLY A 245 -23.79 -34.42 7.82
C GLY A 245 -23.25 -33.49 6.70
N GLU A 246 -22.80 -34.03 5.57
CA GLU A 246 -23.56 -34.09 4.29
C GLU A 246 -24.01 -32.74 3.68
N ASN A 247 -23.58 -32.53 2.43
CA ASN A 247 -23.93 -31.44 1.53
C ASN A 247 -25.17 -31.80 0.67
N PRO A 248 -26.03 -30.84 0.30
CA PRO A 248 -26.85 -30.96 -0.90
C PRO A 248 -26.54 -29.85 -1.92
N ALA A 249 -26.01 -30.24 -3.08
CA ALA A 249 -26.23 -29.50 -4.32
C ALA A 249 -27.55 -29.94 -4.94
N GLU A 250 -28.36 -29.00 -5.46
CA GLU A 250 -29.48 -29.33 -6.36
C GLU A 250 -29.25 -28.69 -7.74
N GLU A 251 -29.12 -29.54 -8.76
CA GLU A 251 -29.46 -29.14 -10.12
C GLU A 251 -30.98 -28.97 -10.22
N ASN A 252 -31.45 -27.99 -10.97
CA ASN A 252 -32.82 -28.01 -11.51
C ASN A 252 -32.81 -27.56 -12.98
N ASN A 253 -32.99 -28.54 -13.87
CA ASN A 253 -33.29 -28.30 -15.28
C ASN A 253 -34.81 -28.36 -15.48
N ASP A 254 -35.44 -27.31 -16.01
CA ASP A 254 -36.67 -27.44 -16.79
C ASP A 254 -36.76 -26.35 -17.87
N ALA A 255 -37.50 -26.63 -18.95
CA ALA A 255 -37.64 -25.75 -20.11
C ALA A 255 -39.11 -25.63 -20.53
N GLY A 256 -39.73 -24.50 -20.22
CA GLY A 256 -41.12 -24.16 -20.58
C GLY A 256 -41.22 -22.88 -21.42
N GLN A 257 -42.09 -22.86 -22.43
CA GLN A 257 -42.26 -21.74 -23.36
C GLN A 257 -43.61 -21.00 -23.18
N ASP A 258 -43.60 -19.73 -23.56
CA ASP A 258 -44.61 -19.05 -24.40
C ASP A 258 -45.57 -17.97 -23.81
N ALA A 259 -45.88 -17.01 -24.69
CA ALA A 259 -47.04 -16.10 -24.82
C ALA A 259 -47.34 -14.98 -23.79
N GLY A 260 -47.49 -13.75 -24.33
CA GLY A 260 -48.27 -12.65 -23.71
C GLY A 260 -47.49 -11.36 -23.40
N ASN A 261 -46.87 -10.65 -24.35
CA ASN A 261 -47.45 -9.72 -25.36
C ASN A 261 -47.88 -8.33 -24.83
N ASP A 262 -47.78 -7.31 -25.71
CA ASP A 262 -48.19 -5.89 -25.57
C ASP A 262 -47.33 -5.03 -24.58
N LYS A 263 -46.89 -3.78 -24.90
CA LYS A 263 -47.09 -2.97 -26.12
C LYS A 263 -46.22 -1.69 -26.25
N LYS A 264 -45.35 -1.63 -27.29
CA LYS A 264 -44.89 -0.39 -27.99
C LYS A 264 -44.12 0.68 -27.14
N GLU A 265 -43.51 1.74 -27.69
CA GLU A 265 -43.45 2.25 -29.08
C GLU A 265 -42.09 2.90 -29.42
N ASN A 266 -41.71 2.82 -30.71
CA ASN A 266 -40.78 3.65 -31.52
C ASN A 266 -39.53 4.37 -30.92
N GLY A 267 -38.40 4.40 -31.64
CA GLY A 267 -38.20 3.87 -32.99
C GLY A 267 -36.83 4.16 -33.62
N GLN A 268 -36.67 3.68 -34.85
CA GLN A 268 -35.42 3.72 -35.64
C GLN A 268 -35.35 4.94 -36.57
N LYS A 269 -34.15 5.39 -36.94
CA LYS A 269 -33.62 5.29 -38.32
C LYS A 269 -32.15 5.77 -38.40
N ALA A 270 -31.36 5.16 -39.29
CA ALA A 270 -29.94 5.47 -39.55
C ALA A 270 -29.67 6.32 -40.82
N ASP A 271 -28.40 6.75 -40.93
CA ASP A 271 -27.60 7.15 -42.12
C ASP A 271 -27.99 8.38 -42.98
N ALA A 272 -27.05 9.34 -43.14
CA ALA A 272 -26.14 9.38 -44.31
C ALA A 272 -25.14 10.58 -44.38
N LYS A 273 -23.82 10.28 -44.39
CA LYS A 273 -22.73 10.78 -45.29
C LYS A 273 -22.44 12.29 -45.55
N ASP A 274 -21.27 12.75 -45.08
CA ASP A 274 -20.11 13.46 -45.73
C ASP A 274 -20.31 14.21 -47.10
N PRO A 275 -19.65 15.36 -47.46
CA PRO A 275 -18.25 15.71 -47.08
C PRO A 275 -17.79 17.20 -46.92
N GLY A 276 -16.57 17.39 -46.37
CA GLY A 276 -15.55 18.27 -46.99
C GLY A 276 -14.85 19.37 -46.15
N GLY A 277 -13.50 19.27 -46.04
CA GLY A 277 -12.57 20.36 -45.65
C GLY A 277 -12.33 20.54 -44.14
N ASP A 278 -11.15 20.92 -43.66
CA ASP A 278 -9.88 21.26 -44.34
C ASP A 278 -8.68 20.84 -43.46
N ALA A 279 -7.46 20.77 -44.02
CA ALA A 279 -6.28 20.28 -43.30
C ALA A 279 -5.54 21.40 -42.54
N ALA A 280 -5.20 21.14 -41.27
CA ALA A 280 -4.30 21.97 -40.46
C ALA A 280 -3.42 21.05 -39.61
N ASP A 281 -2.15 21.43 -39.43
CA ASP A 281 -1.15 20.59 -38.76
C ASP A 281 -1.50 20.34 -37.29
N GLN A 282 -1.55 19.07 -36.87
CA GLN A 282 -1.33 18.74 -35.47
C GLN A 282 0.18 18.73 -35.22
N GLU A 283 0.65 19.69 -34.41
CA GLU A 283 1.95 19.53 -33.75
C GLU A 283 1.88 18.28 -32.85
N ASP A 284 2.95 17.48 -32.88
CA ASP A 284 3.02 16.18 -32.20
C ASP A 284 3.25 16.37 -30.69
N THR A 285 2.23 16.89 -30.00
CA THR A 285 2.18 16.92 -28.54
C THR A 285 2.00 15.49 -28.06
N ALA A 286 3.12 14.85 -27.70
CA ALA A 286 3.11 13.52 -27.10
C ALA A 286 2.19 13.50 -25.87
N SER A 287 1.00 12.92 -26.05
CA SER A 287 0.10 12.59 -24.95
C SER A 287 0.88 11.72 -23.96
N ALA A 288 0.81 12.05 -22.68
CA ALA A 288 1.30 11.14 -21.66
C ALA A 288 0.50 9.83 -21.78
N SER A 289 1.20 8.73 -22.07
CA SER A 289 0.61 7.39 -22.03
C SER A 289 0.19 7.10 -20.60
N ASN A 290 -1.08 6.77 -20.40
CA ASN A 290 -1.57 6.27 -19.12
C ASN A 290 -0.99 4.87 -18.91
N THR A 291 0.20 4.78 -18.31
CA THR A 291 0.83 3.51 -17.94
C THR A 291 0.83 3.30 -16.43
N CYS A 292 0.73 2.04 -16.03
CA CYS A 292 0.99 1.55 -14.69
C CYS A 292 1.91 0.34 -14.77
N THR A 293 2.55 -0.04 -13.66
CA THR A 293 3.32 -1.29 -13.59
C THR A 293 2.47 -2.33 -12.87
N ILE A 294 2.35 -3.53 -13.42
CA ILE A 294 1.68 -4.67 -12.76
C ILE A 294 2.64 -5.84 -12.58
N SER A 295 2.52 -6.55 -11.46
CA SER A 295 3.21 -7.82 -11.21
C SER A 295 2.33 -8.82 -10.47
N ILE A 296 2.64 -10.12 -10.61
CA ILE A 296 1.95 -11.23 -9.96
C ILE A 296 3.00 -12.20 -9.40
N SER A 297 3.03 -12.38 -8.09
CA SER A 297 3.99 -13.24 -7.40
C SER A 297 3.34 -14.21 -6.42
N CYS A 298 3.86 -15.43 -6.36
CA CYS A 298 3.55 -16.43 -5.33
C CYS A 298 4.80 -16.87 -4.55
N ALA A 299 5.82 -16.01 -4.45
CA ALA A 299 7.12 -16.33 -3.85
C ALA A 299 7.02 -16.84 -2.39
N THR A 300 6.05 -16.37 -1.62
CA THR A 300 5.72 -16.85 -0.26
C THR A 300 5.48 -18.36 -0.18
N ILE A 301 4.93 -18.96 -1.23
CA ILE A 301 4.69 -20.41 -1.31
C ILE A 301 6.01 -21.18 -1.30
N LEU A 302 7.11 -20.62 -1.84
CA LEU A 302 8.41 -21.30 -1.89
C LEU A 302 8.98 -21.59 -0.49
N ASP A 303 8.76 -20.68 0.47
CA ASP A 303 9.13 -20.86 1.87
C ASP A 303 8.03 -21.59 2.69
N ASN A 304 6.88 -21.93 2.07
CA ASN A 304 5.73 -22.59 2.69
C ASN A 304 5.29 -23.89 1.96
N MET A 305 6.16 -24.49 1.14
CA MET A 305 5.81 -25.62 0.25
C MET A 305 5.19 -26.83 0.96
N ASP A 306 5.49 -27.06 2.25
CA ASP A 306 4.91 -28.15 3.05
C ASP A 306 3.41 -27.95 3.35
N ASN A 307 2.91 -26.71 3.29
CA ASN A 307 1.50 -26.37 3.46
C ASN A 307 0.72 -26.38 2.13
N LEU A 308 1.41 -26.44 0.99
CA LEU A 308 0.81 -26.38 -0.34
C LEU A 308 0.10 -27.71 -0.67
N LYS A 309 -1.15 -27.64 -1.15
CA LYS A 309 -1.85 -28.82 -1.71
C LYS A 309 -1.01 -29.43 -2.83
N SER A 310 -0.64 -30.70 -2.72
CA SER A 310 0.35 -31.35 -3.58
C SER A 310 0.03 -31.34 -5.09
N SER A 311 -1.24 -31.23 -5.46
CA SER A 311 -1.72 -31.05 -6.85
C SER A 311 -1.48 -29.64 -7.42
N LYS A 312 -0.91 -28.71 -6.64
CA LYS A 312 -0.66 -27.31 -7.03
C LYS A 312 0.81 -26.99 -7.31
N ALA A 313 1.73 -27.90 -6.97
CA ALA A 313 3.17 -27.67 -7.06
C ALA A 313 3.68 -27.38 -8.49
N GLU A 314 2.99 -27.83 -9.54
CA GLU A 314 3.35 -27.52 -10.94
C GLU A 314 3.04 -26.08 -11.36
N PHE A 315 2.22 -25.36 -10.59
CA PHE A 315 1.82 -23.97 -10.87
C PHE A 315 2.65 -22.91 -10.13
N VAL A 316 3.67 -23.32 -9.36
CA VAL A 316 4.56 -22.43 -8.61
C VAL A 316 5.87 -22.25 -9.39
N PRO A 317 6.15 -21.07 -9.97
CA PRO A 317 7.43 -20.79 -10.62
C PRO A 317 8.58 -20.83 -9.61
N SER A 318 9.75 -21.35 -10.01
CA SER A 318 10.90 -21.53 -9.12
C SER A 318 11.54 -20.24 -8.61
N ASP A 319 11.21 -19.10 -9.22
CA ASP A 319 11.58 -17.74 -8.80
C ASP A 319 10.41 -16.97 -8.16
N GLY A 320 9.24 -17.59 -8.05
CA GLY A 320 8.02 -17.01 -7.49
C GLY A 320 7.29 -16.00 -8.39
N TRP A 321 7.71 -15.80 -9.65
CA TRP A 321 7.07 -14.82 -10.56
C TRP A 321 6.16 -15.49 -11.59
N ILE A 322 4.85 -15.30 -11.43
CA ILE A 322 3.84 -15.65 -12.43
C ILE A 322 3.82 -14.58 -13.52
N LEU A 323 3.96 -13.31 -13.11
CA LEU A 323 4.19 -12.17 -13.99
C LEU A 323 5.21 -11.25 -13.32
N ALA A 324 6.43 -11.19 -13.86
CA ALA A 324 7.43 -10.20 -13.44
C ALA A 324 6.92 -8.77 -13.69
N PRO A 325 7.39 -7.75 -12.94
CA PRO A 325 6.94 -6.36 -13.09
C PRO A 325 6.98 -5.87 -14.55
N THR A 326 5.79 -5.57 -15.07
CA THR A 326 5.54 -5.26 -16.48
C THR A 326 4.79 -3.94 -16.57
N GLU A 327 5.32 -2.97 -17.32
CA GLU A 327 4.61 -1.73 -17.64
C GLU A 327 3.49 -2.04 -18.66
N VAL A 328 2.29 -1.56 -18.38
CA VAL A 328 1.10 -1.75 -19.22
C VAL A 328 0.34 -0.44 -19.38
N GLU A 329 -0.22 -0.20 -20.56
CA GLU A 329 -1.17 0.89 -20.77
C GLU A 329 -2.52 0.57 -20.10
N PHE A 330 -3.23 1.60 -19.64
CA PHE A 330 -4.59 1.52 -19.12
C PHE A 330 -5.46 2.70 -19.60
N THR A 331 -6.78 2.49 -19.63
CA THR A 331 -7.76 3.52 -19.97
C THR A 331 -8.20 4.26 -18.71
N GLU A 332 -8.36 5.59 -18.78
CA GLU A 332 -8.86 6.39 -17.65
C GLU A 332 -10.20 5.83 -17.15
N GLY A 333 -10.25 5.42 -15.88
CA GLY A 333 -11.41 4.77 -15.27
C GLY A 333 -11.33 3.23 -15.15
N GLU A 334 -10.33 2.55 -15.75
CA GLU A 334 -10.06 1.14 -15.45
C GLU A 334 -9.71 0.96 -13.96
N SER A 335 -10.22 -0.12 -13.36
CA SER A 335 -9.87 -0.52 -12.01
C SER A 335 -8.71 -1.52 -11.99
N VAL A 336 -8.14 -1.76 -10.80
CA VAL A 336 -7.10 -2.78 -10.61
C VAL A 336 -7.59 -4.19 -11.01
N HIS A 337 -8.91 -4.46 -10.93
CA HIS A 337 -9.50 -5.71 -11.43
C HIS A 337 -9.51 -5.78 -12.96
N ASP A 338 -9.87 -4.69 -13.64
CA ASP A 338 -9.90 -4.64 -15.11
C ASP A 338 -8.50 -4.84 -15.70
N VAL A 339 -7.49 -4.16 -15.13
CA VAL A 339 -6.09 -4.31 -15.52
C VAL A 339 -5.59 -5.74 -15.27
N LEU A 340 -5.87 -6.34 -14.10
CA LEU A 340 -5.54 -7.75 -13.85
C LEU A 340 -6.18 -8.68 -14.88
N GLN A 341 -7.50 -8.54 -15.11
CA GLN A 341 -8.24 -9.43 -16.02
C GLN A 341 -7.73 -9.34 -17.46
N ARG A 342 -7.42 -8.12 -17.92
CA ARG A 342 -6.84 -7.87 -19.24
C ARG A 342 -5.45 -8.49 -19.36
N VAL A 343 -4.56 -8.22 -18.41
CA VAL A 343 -3.16 -8.65 -18.45
C VAL A 343 -3.02 -10.18 -18.29
N CYS A 344 -3.77 -10.81 -17.38
CA CYS A 344 -3.78 -12.28 -17.28
C CYS A 344 -4.25 -12.93 -18.59
N LYS A 345 -5.32 -12.39 -19.20
CA LYS A 345 -5.84 -12.88 -20.49
C LYS A 345 -4.84 -12.72 -21.64
N GLU A 346 -4.12 -11.60 -21.69
CA GLU A 346 -3.08 -11.34 -22.71
C GLU A 346 -1.86 -12.25 -22.52
N ALA A 347 -1.43 -12.47 -21.27
CA ALA A 347 -0.35 -13.39 -20.91
C ALA A 347 -0.76 -14.89 -20.95
N SER A 348 -2.03 -15.21 -21.20
CA SER A 348 -2.61 -16.56 -21.09
C SER A 348 -2.50 -17.20 -19.70
N ILE A 349 -2.42 -16.38 -18.65
CA ILE A 349 -2.47 -16.78 -17.25
C ILE A 349 -3.94 -17.02 -16.87
N GLN A 350 -4.24 -18.17 -16.25
CA GLN A 350 -5.58 -18.43 -15.69
C GLN A 350 -5.86 -17.44 -14.55
N MET A 351 -7.08 -16.90 -14.49
CA MET A 351 -7.55 -16.09 -13.36
C MET A 351 -9.04 -16.35 -13.17
N GLU A 352 -9.47 -16.46 -11.92
CA GLU A 352 -10.87 -16.66 -11.53
C GLU A 352 -11.24 -15.68 -10.42
N SER A 353 -12.42 -15.08 -10.56
CA SER A 353 -12.93 -14.07 -9.64
C SER A 353 -14.46 -14.03 -9.65
N SER A 354 -15.10 -14.12 -8.48
CA SER A 354 -16.53 -13.85 -8.33
C SER A 354 -16.80 -12.38 -7.96
N PHE A 355 -18.07 -12.00 -7.98
CA PHE A 355 -18.52 -10.69 -7.49
C PHE A 355 -19.19 -10.87 -6.11
N THR A 356 -18.66 -10.24 -5.08
CA THR A 356 -19.17 -10.36 -3.71
C THR A 356 -20.16 -9.22 -3.40
N PRO A 357 -21.49 -9.47 -3.30
CA PRO A 357 -22.46 -8.39 -3.18
C PRO A 357 -22.34 -7.58 -1.89
N ALA A 358 -21.84 -8.19 -0.80
CA ALA A 358 -21.62 -7.53 0.48
C ALA A 358 -20.56 -6.41 0.42
N TYR A 359 -19.56 -6.56 -0.44
CA TYR A 359 -18.48 -5.57 -0.65
C TYR A 359 -18.64 -4.79 -1.96
N ASN A 360 -19.65 -5.13 -2.77
CA ASN A 360 -19.94 -4.50 -4.06
C ASN A 360 -18.71 -4.51 -5.01
N SER A 361 -17.88 -5.56 -4.94
CA SER A 361 -16.59 -5.63 -5.62
C SER A 361 -16.26 -7.06 -6.07
N ALA A 362 -15.34 -7.19 -7.02
CA ALA A 362 -14.75 -8.48 -7.40
C ALA A 362 -13.82 -9.01 -6.30
N TYR A 363 -13.91 -10.31 -6.04
CA TYR A 363 -12.99 -11.07 -5.21
C TYR A 363 -12.20 -12.03 -6.11
N VAL A 364 -10.87 -12.02 -6.03
CA VAL A 364 -10.01 -12.85 -6.90
C VAL A 364 -9.67 -14.14 -6.14
N GLU A 365 -10.33 -15.21 -6.56
CA GLU A 365 -10.29 -16.53 -5.91
C GLU A 365 -9.03 -17.30 -6.29
N GLY A 366 -8.54 -17.11 -7.52
CA GLY A 366 -7.32 -17.76 -7.99
C GLY A 366 -6.64 -17.09 -9.19
N ILE A 367 -5.32 -17.28 -9.28
CA ILE A 367 -4.46 -16.84 -10.38
C ILE A 367 -3.43 -17.95 -10.65
N ASN A 368 -3.16 -18.24 -11.93
CA ASN A 368 -2.31 -19.35 -12.39
C ASN A 368 -2.72 -20.73 -11.85
N ASN A 369 -4.00 -20.97 -11.57
CA ASN A 369 -4.55 -22.14 -10.90
C ASN A 369 -4.12 -22.32 -9.43
N LEU A 370 -3.48 -21.32 -8.81
CA LEU A 370 -3.28 -21.20 -7.37
C LEU A 370 -4.43 -20.38 -6.78
N TYR A 371 -5.14 -20.92 -5.81
CA TYR A 371 -6.37 -20.36 -5.24
C TYR A 371 -6.22 -20.02 -3.75
N GLU A 372 -7.20 -19.32 -3.20
CA GLU A 372 -7.44 -19.29 -1.75
C GLU A 372 -7.43 -20.70 -1.13
N PHE A 373 -6.92 -20.76 0.09
CA PHE A 373 -6.74 -21.98 0.88
C PHE A 373 -5.83 -23.07 0.27
N ASP A 374 -5.14 -22.83 -0.85
CA ASP A 374 -4.18 -23.81 -1.41
C ASP A 374 -2.92 -24.00 -0.57
N CYS A 375 -2.58 -23.05 0.30
CA CYS A 375 -1.45 -23.11 1.23
C CYS A 375 -1.89 -22.98 2.71
N GLY A 376 -3.06 -23.52 3.06
CA GLY A 376 -3.65 -23.46 4.42
C GLY A 376 -4.75 -22.41 4.57
N GLU A 377 -5.51 -22.45 5.68
CA GLU A 377 -6.73 -21.64 5.87
C GLU A 377 -6.53 -20.12 5.88
N LEU A 378 -5.28 -19.64 6.01
CA LEU A 378 -4.90 -18.22 6.03
C LEU A 378 -4.33 -17.73 4.68
N SER A 379 -4.45 -18.54 3.62
CA SER A 379 -3.81 -18.31 2.32
C SER A 379 -4.76 -17.86 1.20
N GLY A 380 -4.26 -17.04 0.27
CA GLY A 380 -5.03 -16.49 -0.85
C GLY A 380 -4.36 -15.32 -1.54
N TRP A 381 -5.10 -14.59 -2.38
CA TRP A 381 -4.58 -13.47 -3.17
C TRP A 381 -4.86 -12.11 -2.53
N MET A 382 -3.82 -11.28 -2.44
CA MET A 382 -3.90 -9.88 -2.04
C MET A 382 -3.32 -8.98 -3.13
N PHE A 383 -3.74 -7.72 -3.13
CA PHE A 383 -3.18 -6.69 -4.02
C PHE A 383 -2.74 -5.49 -3.19
N SER A 384 -1.61 -4.90 -3.57
CA SER A 384 -1.19 -3.57 -3.12
C SER A 384 -1.06 -2.63 -4.30
N VAL A 385 -1.19 -1.33 -4.04
CA VAL A 385 -0.87 -0.26 -4.98
C VAL A 385 0.11 0.70 -4.31
N ASN A 386 1.29 0.90 -4.90
CA ASN A 386 2.39 1.70 -4.34
C ASN A 386 2.77 1.29 -2.91
N GLY A 387 2.76 0.00 -2.60
CA GLY A 387 3.08 -0.55 -1.27
C GLY A 387 1.99 -0.38 -0.20
N TRP A 388 0.79 0.10 -0.56
CA TRP A 388 -0.39 0.11 0.31
C TRP A 388 -1.35 -1.01 -0.07
N TYR A 389 -1.77 -1.82 0.91
CA TYR A 389 -2.86 -2.79 0.78
C TYR A 389 -4.21 -2.10 1.06
N PRO A 390 -5.10 -1.90 0.07
CA PRO A 390 -6.34 -1.16 0.30
C PRO A 390 -7.36 -1.96 1.11
N ASN A 391 -8.02 -1.32 2.08
CA ASN A 391 -9.08 -1.92 2.89
C ASN A 391 -10.43 -2.06 2.13
N TYR A 392 -10.36 -2.28 0.81
CA TYR A 392 -11.48 -2.45 -0.11
C TYR A 392 -11.05 -3.22 -1.38
N GLY A 393 -12.00 -3.90 -2.02
CA GLY A 393 -11.71 -4.80 -3.15
C GLY A 393 -11.15 -4.10 -4.41
N CYS A 394 -10.36 -4.84 -5.17
CA CYS A 394 -9.61 -4.37 -6.35
C CYS A 394 -10.46 -3.63 -7.40
N SER A 395 -11.73 -4.01 -7.58
CA SER A 395 -12.65 -3.34 -8.51
C SER A 395 -13.23 -2.00 -8.00
N LYS A 396 -12.69 -1.47 -6.90
CA LYS A 396 -12.97 -0.11 -6.38
C LYS A 396 -11.76 0.84 -6.45
N TYR A 397 -10.57 0.33 -6.73
CA TYR A 397 -9.39 1.18 -6.94
C TYR A 397 -9.31 1.55 -8.42
N THR A 398 -9.56 2.82 -8.75
CA THR A 398 -9.30 3.37 -10.11
C THR A 398 -7.81 3.64 -10.29
N VAL A 399 -7.23 3.10 -11.35
CA VAL A 399 -5.78 3.17 -11.63
C VAL A 399 -5.36 4.59 -12.06
N ASN A 400 -4.18 5.01 -11.62
CA ASN A 400 -3.55 6.30 -11.93
C ASN A 400 -2.24 6.07 -12.69
N ALA A 401 -1.81 7.10 -13.45
CA ALA A 401 -0.55 7.03 -14.19
C ALA A 401 0.65 6.94 -13.22
N GLY A 402 1.47 5.90 -13.39
CA GLY A 402 2.62 5.60 -12.55
C GLY A 402 2.35 4.70 -11.34
N ASP A 403 1.13 4.19 -11.13
CA ASP A 403 0.85 3.25 -10.04
C ASP A 403 1.61 1.92 -10.22
N GLU A 404 2.26 1.43 -9.16
CA GLU A 404 2.80 0.06 -9.07
C GLU A 404 1.78 -0.86 -8.39
N ILE A 405 1.17 -1.75 -9.17
CA ILE A 405 0.17 -2.73 -8.76
C ILE A 405 0.87 -4.08 -8.53
N CYS A 406 0.87 -4.57 -7.30
CA CYS A 406 1.50 -5.84 -6.96
C CYS A 406 0.46 -6.83 -6.42
N TRP A 407 0.17 -7.87 -7.20
CA TRP A 407 -0.60 -9.03 -6.77
C TRP A 407 0.32 -10.06 -6.12
N VAL A 408 0.02 -10.44 -4.89
CA VAL A 408 0.85 -11.32 -4.08
C VAL A 408 0.00 -12.43 -3.46
N TYR A 409 0.52 -13.64 -3.46
CA TYR A 409 -0.05 -14.72 -2.68
C TYR A 409 0.40 -14.56 -1.22
N THR A 410 -0.55 -14.63 -0.28
CA THR A 410 -0.30 -14.70 1.16
C THR A 410 -0.43 -16.15 1.62
N CYS A 411 0.43 -16.58 2.54
CA CYS A 411 0.28 -17.79 3.33
C CYS A 411 -0.22 -17.51 4.76
N ASN A 412 -0.22 -16.25 5.21
CA ASN A 412 -0.49 -15.87 6.60
C ASN A 412 -1.27 -14.53 6.72
N LEU A 413 -2.45 -14.46 6.09
CA LEU A 413 -3.37 -13.31 6.08
C LEU A 413 -2.70 -11.93 5.90
N GLY A 414 -1.72 -11.85 5.00
CA GLY A 414 -1.04 -10.61 4.63
C GLY A 414 0.26 -10.33 5.40
N LYS A 415 0.46 -10.95 6.56
CA LYS A 415 1.62 -10.69 7.42
C LYS A 415 2.94 -11.06 6.76
N ASP A 416 2.95 -12.14 5.97
CA ASP A 416 4.10 -12.63 5.21
C ASP A 416 4.38 -11.84 3.91
N VAL A 417 3.49 -10.93 3.54
CA VAL A 417 3.68 -9.98 2.41
C VAL A 417 3.72 -8.51 2.87
N GLY A 418 3.83 -8.27 4.18
CA GLY A 418 4.01 -6.94 4.76
C GLY A 418 2.73 -6.12 4.96
N ASP A 419 1.54 -6.72 4.85
CA ASP A 419 0.32 -6.05 5.32
C ASP A 419 0.23 -6.11 6.84
N ASN A 420 -0.04 -4.96 7.45
CA ASN A 420 -0.21 -4.78 8.89
C ASN A 420 -1.60 -4.20 9.23
N SER A 421 -2.54 -4.18 8.27
CA SER A 421 -3.91 -3.70 8.47
C SER A 421 -4.73 -4.59 9.44
N MET A 422 -4.47 -5.90 9.44
CA MET A 422 -5.29 -6.93 10.09
C MET A 422 -4.94 -7.24 11.56
N TYR A 423 -3.83 -6.73 12.10
CA TYR A 423 -3.19 -7.26 13.33
C TYR A 423 -3.11 -6.27 14.48
#